data_AF-A0A1A9S011-F1
#
_entry.id   AF-A0A1A9S011-F1
#
_cell.length_a   1.000
_cell.length_b   1.000
_cell.length_c   1.000
_cell.angle_alpha   90.00
_cell.angle_beta   90.00
_cell.angle_gamma   90.00
#
_symmetry.space_group_name_H-M   'P 1'
#
loop_
_entity.id
_entity.type
_entity.pdbx_description
1 polymer ?
#
loop_
_entity_poly.entity_id
_entity_poly.type
_entity_poly.pdbx_seq_one_letter_code
_entity_poly.pdbx_strand_id
1 'polypeptide(L)'
;MMLILVVVVAVIVFAMVSGSKKGGGRKRASKAQQRASEDVNEPWPFYPSYAMSRNEQEVYWKLEQALPDYIVLAQVQASRVLKVKRGENHQAWLNRINRMSYDYLICHKNTYPLLVIELDDSTHDRADRQDADRRKEMALAGAGIKIVRWRKQDVPSAEQILALVRQQQAMLQERMKRKQQAT
;
A
#
# COMPACT_ATOMS: atom_id res chain seq x y z
N MET A 1 -53.36 40.87 17.85
CA MET A 1 -52.22 41.64 17.29
C MET A 1 -50.99 41.66 18.20
N MET A 2 -51.09 41.98 19.51
CA MET A 2 -49.92 42.00 20.41
C MET A 2 -49.21 40.64 20.59
N LEU A 3 -49.95 39.52 20.58
CA LEU A 3 -49.37 38.19 20.77
C LEU A 3 -48.49 37.73 19.58
N ILE A 4 -48.89 38.10 18.36
CA ILE A 4 -48.13 37.81 17.13
C ILE A 4 -46.84 38.65 17.08
N LEU A 5 -46.90 39.90 17.55
CA LEU A 5 -45.74 40.79 17.61
C LEU A 5 -44.65 40.24 18.57
N VAL A 6 -45.05 39.70 19.72
CA VAL A 6 -44.12 39.11 20.71
C VAL A 6 -43.44 37.86 20.17
N VAL A 7 -44.17 37.00 19.45
CA VAL A 7 -43.61 35.78 18.85
C VAL A 7 -42.63 36.12 17.72
N VAL A 8 -42.95 37.11 16.89
CA VAL A 8 -42.07 37.56 15.79
C VAL A 8 -40.78 38.16 16.35
N VAL A 9 -40.86 39.00 17.38
CA VAL A 9 -39.68 39.57 18.04
C VAL A 9 -38.84 38.47 18.70
N ALA A 10 -39.47 37.49 19.37
CA ALA A 10 -38.76 36.37 19.98
C ALA A 10 -38.03 35.49 18.95
N VAL A 11 -38.64 35.22 17.79
CA VAL A 11 -38.01 34.45 16.70
C VAL A 11 -36.84 35.22 16.07
N ILE A 12 -36.97 36.54 15.90
CA ILE A 12 -35.89 37.39 15.36
C ILE A 12 -34.72 37.45 16.34
N VAL A 13 -34.99 37.63 17.63
CA VAL A 13 -33.96 37.62 18.69
C VAL A 13 -33.29 36.25 18.77
N PHE A 14 -34.06 35.17 18.70
CA PHE A 14 -33.53 33.81 18.70
C PHE A 14 -32.67 33.52 17.45
N ALA A 15 -33.08 33.99 16.27
CA ALA A 15 -32.34 33.86 15.02
C ALA A 15 -31.03 34.69 15.04
N MET A 16 -31.03 35.87 15.66
CA MET A 16 -29.82 36.69 15.81
C MET A 16 -28.83 36.08 16.82
N VAL A 17 -29.32 35.50 17.93
CA VAL A 17 -28.47 34.86 18.95
C VAL A 17 -27.86 33.53 18.46
N SER A 18 -28.52 32.82 17.54
CA SER A 18 -28.04 31.55 17.00
C SER A 18 -27.09 31.66 15.79
N GLY A 19 -26.85 32.87 15.25
CA GLY A 19 -26.08 33.11 14.03
C GLY A 19 -24.54 33.11 14.13
N SER A 20 -23.93 33.05 15.32
CA SER A 20 -22.52 33.47 15.50
C SER A 20 -21.55 32.36 15.96
N LYS A 21 -21.47 31.23 15.24
CA LYS A 21 -20.41 30.20 15.47
C LYS A 21 -19.76 29.63 14.18
N LYS A 22 -19.69 30.40 13.08
CA LYS A 22 -18.99 30.00 11.83
C LYS A 22 -17.55 30.55 11.65
N GLY A 23 -16.97 31.20 12.67
CA GLY A 23 -15.64 31.83 12.57
C GLY A 23 -14.42 30.93 12.86
N GLY A 24 -14.62 29.73 13.41
CA GLY A 24 -13.53 28.83 13.82
C GLY A 24 -12.86 28.06 12.67
N GLY A 25 -13.62 27.70 11.63
CA GLY A 25 -13.09 26.94 10.47
C GLY A 25 -12.15 27.77 9.59
N ARG A 26 -12.48 29.06 9.37
CA ARG A 26 -11.73 29.95 8.49
C ARG A 26 -10.37 30.37 9.07
N LYS A 27 -10.29 30.60 10.39
CA LYS A 27 -9.03 30.85 11.12
C LYS A 27 -8.15 29.59 11.26
N ARG A 28 -8.76 28.40 11.40
CA ARG A 28 -8.02 27.12 11.40
C ARG A 28 -7.46 26.80 10.01
N ALA A 29 -8.24 27.03 8.94
CA ALA A 29 -7.80 26.85 7.57
C ALA A 29 -6.64 27.80 7.20
N SER A 30 -6.72 29.09 7.57
CA SER A 30 -5.63 30.05 7.31
C SER A 30 -4.34 29.68 8.05
N LYS A 31 -4.43 29.23 9.30
CA LYS A 31 -3.27 28.79 10.09
C LYS A 31 -2.66 27.47 9.60
N ALA A 32 -3.48 26.54 9.11
CA ALA A 32 -3.02 25.30 8.49
C ALA A 32 -2.32 25.57 7.15
N GLN A 33 -2.86 26.49 6.35
CA GLN A 33 -2.27 26.88 5.08
C GLN A 33 -0.95 27.65 5.25
N GLN A 34 -0.86 28.51 6.27
CA GLN A 34 0.36 29.22 6.62
C GLN A 34 1.46 28.27 7.13
N ARG A 35 1.12 27.29 7.99
CA ARG A 35 2.06 26.24 8.42
C ARG A 35 2.53 25.35 7.27
N ALA A 36 1.64 24.98 6.36
CA ALA A 36 2.01 24.21 5.17
C ALA A 36 2.94 25.00 4.23
N SER A 37 2.76 26.32 4.13
CA SER A 37 3.68 27.17 3.37
C SER A 37 5.01 27.40 4.08
N GLU A 38 5.05 27.41 5.41
CA GLU A 38 6.31 27.50 6.19
C GLU A 38 7.12 26.20 6.02
N ASP A 39 6.47 25.04 6.06
CA ASP A 39 7.09 23.70 5.93
C ASP A 39 7.87 23.51 4.62
N VAL A 40 7.42 24.10 3.51
CA VAL A 40 8.11 24.02 2.20
C VAL A 40 9.20 25.08 2.01
N ASN A 41 9.25 26.08 2.88
CA ASN A 41 10.23 27.17 2.82
C ASN A 41 11.42 26.96 3.78
N GLU A 42 11.32 25.97 4.68
CA GLU A 42 12.44 25.55 5.52
C GLU A 42 13.33 24.52 4.80
N PRO A 43 14.66 24.52 5.03
CA PRO A 43 15.54 23.49 4.49
C PRO A 43 15.14 22.09 4.97
N TRP A 44 14.81 21.20 4.03
CA TRP A 44 14.49 19.82 4.35
C TRP A 44 15.77 19.02 4.66
N PRO A 45 15.92 18.41 5.86
CA PRO A 45 17.15 17.78 6.29
C PRO A 45 17.34 16.35 5.72
N PHE A 46 17.07 16.15 4.43
CA PHE A 46 17.20 14.85 3.77
C PHE A 46 18.57 14.69 3.11
N TYR A 47 19.11 13.47 3.16
CA TYR A 47 20.32 13.08 2.43
C TYR A 47 20.07 11.72 1.73
N PRO A 48 20.77 11.40 0.63
CA PRO A 48 20.56 10.15 -0.08
C PRO A 48 21.07 8.95 0.74
N SER A 49 20.41 7.81 0.58
CA SER A 49 20.83 6.50 1.09
C SER A 49 20.67 5.44 0.00
N TYR A 50 21.26 4.27 0.20
CA TYR A 50 21.00 3.11 -0.66
C TYR A 50 19.53 2.72 -0.57
N ALA A 51 18.91 2.44 -1.72
CA ALA A 51 17.51 2.00 -1.79
C ALA A 51 17.30 0.58 -1.25
N MET A 52 18.37 -0.20 -1.13
CA MET A 52 18.37 -1.60 -0.68
C MET A 52 19.59 -1.85 0.20
N SER A 53 19.44 -2.71 1.20
CA SER A 53 20.55 -3.30 1.97
C SER A 53 21.49 -4.10 1.08
N ARG A 54 22.69 -4.41 1.57
CA ARG A 54 23.67 -5.22 0.82
C ARG A 54 23.12 -6.61 0.45
N ASN A 55 22.39 -7.24 1.38
CA ASN A 55 21.78 -8.55 1.15
C ASN A 55 20.73 -8.48 0.03
N GLU A 56 19.88 -7.47 0.06
CA GLU A 56 18.89 -7.24 -1.01
C GLU A 56 19.56 -6.92 -2.36
N GLN A 57 20.67 -6.19 -2.37
CA GLN A 57 21.41 -5.96 -3.61
C GLN A 57 21.96 -7.26 -4.21
N GLU A 58 22.54 -8.14 -3.38
CA GLU A 58 23.06 -9.44 -3.82
C GLU A 58 21.94 -10.33 -4.40
N VAL A 59 20.79 -10.41 -3.72
CA VAL A 59 19.64 -11.17 -4.20
C VAL A 59 19.04 -10.54 -5.46
N TYR A 60 18.95 -9.21 -5.54
CA TYR A 60 18.45 -8.51 -6.73
C TYR A 60 19.22 -8.91 -7.99
N TRP A 61 20.55 -8.87 -7.93
CA TRP A 61 21.37 -9.23 -9.09
C TRP A 61 21.25 -10.71 -9.45
N LYS A 62 21.08 -11.59 -8.46
CA LYS A 62 20.80 -13.01 -8.69
C LYS A 62 19.44 -13.22 -9.37
N LEU A 63 18.42 -12.46 -8.97
CA LEU A 63 17.10 -12.50 -9.62
C LEU A 63 17.16 -12.01 -11.07
N GLU A 64 17.81 -10.89 -11.33
CA GLU A 64 18.01 -10.35 -12.69
C GLU A 64 18.72 -11.36 -13.61
N GLN A 65 19.76 -12.03 -13.12
CA GLN A 65 20.46 -13.08 -13.87
C GLN A 65 19.60 -14.32 -14.11
N ALA A 66 18.84 -14.75 -13.10
CA ALA A 66 18.00 -15.94 -13.17
C ALA A 66 16.75 -15.76 -14.03
N LEU A 67 16.26 -14.52 -14.18
CA LEU A 67 14.97 -14.20 -14.74
C LEU A 67 15.04 -13.19 -15.91
N PRO A 68 15.87 -13.41 -16.94
CA PRO A 68 16.08 -12.44 -18.03
C PRO A 68 14.82 -12.17 -18.86
N ASP A 69 13.83 -13.06 -18.79
CA ASP A 69 12.54 -12.92 -19.49
C ASP A 69 11.40 -12.40 -18.62
N TYR A 70 11.68 -11.96 -17.40
CA TYR A 70 10.71 -11.42 -16.46
C TYR A 70 11.09 -10.00 -16.05
N ILE A 71 10.16 -9.32 -15.41
CA ILE A 71 10.43 -8.02 -14.78
C ILE A 71 10.58 -8.26 -13.28
N VAL A 72 11.71 -7.83 -12.71
CA VAL A 72 11.94 -7.77 -11.27
C VAL A 72 11.77 -6.32 -10.82
N LEU A 73 10.81 -6.07 -9.93
CA LEU A 73 10.63 -4.76 -9.30
C LEU A 73 11.00 -4.87 -7.83
N ALA A 74 11.95 -4.06 -7.36
CA ALA A 74 12.36 -4.02 -5.96
C ALA A 74 11.55 -2.99 -5.14
N GLN A 75 11.38 -3.23 -3.83
CA GLN A 75 10.79 -2.31 -2.87
C GLN A 75 9.39 -1.78 -3.28
N VAL A 76 8.52 -2.68 -3.74
CA VAL A 76 7.22 -2.33 -4.30
C VAL A 76 6.17 -2.17 -3.21
N GLN A 77 5.53 -0.99 -3.11
CA GLN A 77 4.41 -0.80 -2.19
C GLN A 77 3.21 -1.69 -2.56
N ALA A 78 2.61 -2.35 -1.57
CA ALA A 78 1.45 -3.22 -1.76
C ALA A 78 0.27 -2.50 -2.45
N SER A 79 0.09 -1.20 -2.16
CA SER A 79 -0.94 -0.33 -2.76
C SER A 79 -0.81 -0.14 -4.29
N ARG A 80 0.37 -0.39 -4.85
CA ARG A 80 0.61 -0.34 -6.30
C ARG A 80 0.08 -1.58 -7.01
N VAL A 81 0.09 -2.72 -6.31
CA VAL A 81 -0.24 -4.04 -6.86
C VAL A 81 -1.67 -4.45 -6.52
N LEU A 82 -2.13 -4.15 -5.31
CA LEU A 82 -3.42 -4.58 -4.80
C LEU A 82 -4.48 -3.50 -5.01
N LYS A 83 -5.64 -3.90 -5.55
CA LYS A 83 -6.82 -3.05 -5.74
C LYS A 83 -7.98 -3.58 -4.90
N VAL A 84 -8.79 -2.64 -4.43
CA VAL A 84 -9.99 -2.95 -3.62
C VAL A 84 -11.14 -3.32 -4.56
N LYS A 85 -11.86 -4.39 -4.24
CA LYS A 85 -13.03 -4.85 -5.02
C LYS A 85 -14.14 -3.79 -5.01
N ARG A 86 -14.92 -3.73 -6.09
CA ARG A 86 -16.08 -2.82 -6.18
C ARG A 86 -17.08 -3.13 -5.06
N GLY A 87 -17.62 -2.09 -4.42
CA GLY A 87 -18.60 -2.20 -3.33
C GLY A 87 -17.98 -2.16 -1.93
N GLU A 88 -16.66 -2.26 -1.81
CA GLU A 88 -15.95 -2.19 -0.54
C GLU A 88 -15.55 -0.76 -0.16
N ASN A 89 -15.28 -0.52 1.12
CA ASN A 89 -14.73 0.77 1.59
C ASN A 89 -13.26 0.92 1.15
N HIS A 90 -13.05 1.58 0.01
CA HIS A 90 -11.74 1.75 -0.61
C HIS A 90 -10.69 2.35 0.35
N GLN A 91 -11.03 3.43 1.05
CA GLN A 91 -10.07 4.11 1.94
C GLN A 91 -9.67 3.24 3.12
N ALA A 92 -10.65 2.57 3.75
CA ALA A 92 -10.38 1.70 4.89
C ALA A 92 -9.47 0.53 4.52
N TRP A 93 -9.67 -0.08 3.34
CA TRP A 93 -8.81 -1.16 2.87
C TRP A 93 -7.43 -0.68 2.42
N LEU A 94 -7.33 0.47 1.73
CA LEU A 94 -6.05 1.05 1.34
C LEU A 94 -5.18 1.39 2.57
N ASN A 95 -5.80 1.91 3.63
CA ASN A 95 -5.11 2.19 4.90
C ASN A 95 -4.49 0.95 5.56
N ARG A 96 -4.99 -0.26 5.27
CA ARG A 96 -4.43 -1.50 5.83
C ARG A 96 -3.12 -1.88 5.15
N ILE A 97 -2.93 -1.52 3.88
CA ILE A 97 -1.79 -1.95 3.06
C ILE A 97 -0.82 -0.82 2.70
N ASN A 98 -1.15 0.44 2.98
CA ASN A 98 -0.35 1.60 2.56
C ASN A 98 1.05 1.69 3.19
N ARG A 99 1.29 0.98 4.29
CA ARG A 99 2.60 0.87 4.95
C ARG A 99 3.33 -0.43 4.61
N MET A 100 2.76 -1.27 3.75
CA MET A 100 3.37 -2.53 3.35
C MET A 100 4.15 -2.33 2.04
N SER A 101 5.37 -2.84 2.02
CA SER A 101 6.18 -3.03 0.82
C SER A 101 6.53 -4.50 0.65
N TYR A 102 6.90 -4.85 -0.58
CA TYR A 102 7.45 -6.12 -0.98
C TYR A 102 8.90 -5.92 -1.39
N ASP A 103 9.81 -6.78 -0.92
CA ASP A 103 11.23 -6.67 -1.29
C ASP A 103 11.40 -6.86 -2.79
N TYR A 104 10.74 -7.87 -3.36
CA TYR A 104 10.63 -8.03 -4.82
C TYR A 104 9.24 -8.46 -5.26
N LEU A 105 8.80 -7.88 -6.37
CA LEU A 105 7.67 -8.35 -7.16
C LEU A 105 8.19 -8.89 -8.49
N ILE A 106 7.92 -10.16 -8.76
CA ILE A 106 8.21 -10.79 -10.05
C ILE A 106 6.98 -10.66 -10.93
N CYS A 107 7.18 -10.09 -12.11
CA CYS A 107 6.14 -9.81 -13.07
C CYS A 107 6.42 -10.49 -14.41
N HIS A 108 5.35 -10.79 -15.13
CA HIS A 108 5.44 -11.07 -16.57
C HIS A 108 5.87 -9.81 -17.34
N LYS A 109 6.35 -9.93 -18.58
CA LYS A 109 6.81 -8.79 -19.42
C LYS A 109 5.75 -7.69 -19.64
N ASN A 110 4.48 -8.00 -19.47
CA ASN A 110 3.38 -7.03 -19.52
C ASN A 110 3.07 -6.39 -18.16
N THR A 111 3.98 -6.49 -17.18
CA THR A 111 3.86 -5.98 -15.80
C THR A 111 2.83 -6.68 -14.91
N TYR A 112 2.19 -7.77 -15.37
CA TYR A 112 1.25 -8.52 -14.54
C TYR A 112 2.00 -9.28 -13.42
N PRO A 113 1.56 -9.16 -12.14
CA PRO A 113 2.25 -9.77 -11.01
C PRO A 113 2.12 -11.30 -11.02
N LEU A 114 3.23 -12.01 -10.85
CA LEU A 114 3.28 -13.47 -10.77
C LEU A 114 3.41 -13.95 -9.32
N LEU A 115 4.40 -13.41 -8.60
CA LEU A 115 4.66 -13.70 -7.20
C LEU A 115 5.46 -12.58 -6.52
N VAL A 116 5.42 -12.58 -5.19
CA VAL A 116 6.22 -11.74 -4.31
C VAL A 116 7.33 -12.59 -3.67
N ILE A 117 8.52 -12.00 -3.53
CA ILE A 117 9.65 -12.55 -2.77
C ILE A 117 9.94 -11.58 -1.62
N GLU A 118 10.10 -12.11 -0.42
CA GLU A 118 10.55 -11.39 0.77
C GLU A 118 11.81 -12.05 1.33
N LEU A 119 12.69 -11.25 1.92
CA LEU A 119 13.89 -11.69 2.60
C LEU A 119 13.67 -11.63 4.11
N ASP A 120 13.78 -12.79 4.77
CA ASP A 120 13.69 -12.89 6.23
C ASP A 120 15.09 -12.81 6.85
N ASP A 121 15.26 -11.90 7.80
CA ASP A 121 16.41 -11.91 8.70
C ASP A 121 16.18 -12.87 9.86
N SER A 122 17.24 -13.47 10.40
CA SER A 122 17.17 -14.49 11.47
C SER A 122 16.65 -14.00 12.83
N THR A 123 16.24 -12.74 12.94
CA THR A 123 15.80 -12.10 14.20
C THR A 123 14.27 -12.12 14.33
N HIS A 124 13.67 -13.30 14.26
CA HIS A 124 12.22 -13.48 14.38
C HIS A 124 11.83 -13.97 15.78
N ASP A 125 11.39 -13.07 16.65
CA ASP A 125 10.57 -13.47 17.82
C ASP A 125 9.66 -12.36 18.40
N ARG A 126 9.51 -11.23 17.70
CA ARG A 126 8.61 -10.17 18.17
C ARG A 126 7.21 -10.35 17.58
N ALA A 127 6.19 -10.36 18.44
CA ALA A 127 4.79 -10.56 18.07
C ALA A 127 4.27 -9.53 17.03
N ASP A 128 4.80 -8.31 17.06
CA ASP A 128 4.45 -7.25 16.09
C ASP A 128 4.84 -7.60 14.64
N ARG A 129 5.96 -8.33 14.46
CA ARG A 129 6.40 -8.83 13.15
C ARG A 129 5.48 -9.93 12.64
N GLN A 130 5.09 -10.87 13.49
CA GLN A 130 4.16 -11.95 13.12
C GLN A 130 2.81 -11.41 12.62
N ASP A 131 2.28 -10.37 13.27
CA ASP A 131 1.04 -9.72 12.84
C ASP A 131 1.20 -8.92 11.54
N ALA A 132 2.37 -8.31 11.30
CA ALA A 132 2.67 -7.66 10.03
C ALA A 132 2.73 -8.68 8.89
N ASP A 133 3.44 -9.80 9.10
CA ASP A 133 3.62 -10.86 8.12
C ASP A 133 2.29 -11.54 7.77
N ARG A 134 1.48 -11.86 8.79
CA ARG A 134 0.14 -12.42 8.60
C ARG A 134 -0.75 -11.50 7.78
N ARG A 135 -0.73 -10.19 8.06
CA ARG A 135 -1.53 -9.22 7.28
C ARG A 135 -1.09 -9.16 5.82
N LYS A 136 0.23 -9.22 5.56
CA LYS A 136 0.78 -9.26 4.21
C LYS A 136 0.33 -10.51 3.45
N GLU A 137 0.40 -11.68 4.10
CA GLU A 137 -0.08 -12.95 3.54
C GLU A 137 -1.58 -12.91 3.23
N MET A 138 -2.40 -12.43 4.16
CA MET A 138 -3.84 -12.30 3.94
C MET A 138 -4.16 -11.39 2.75
N ALA A 139 -3.46 -10.27 2.60
CA ALA A 139 -3.66 -9.34 1.51
C ALA A 139 -3.31 -9.96 0.14
N LEU A 140 -2.16 -10.64 0.05
CA LEU A 140 -1.71 -11.32 -1.17
C LEU A 140 -2.60 -12.54 -1.51
N ALA A 141 -2.98 -13.33 -0.51
CA ALA A 141 -3.90 -14.46 -0.69
C ALA A 141 -5.26 -13.99 -1.22
N GLY A 142 -5.80 -12.89 -0.69
CA GLY A 142 -7.04 -12.28 -1.19
C GLY A 142 -6.98 -11.81 -2.64
N ALA A 143 -5.77 -11.53 -3.14
CA ALA A 143 -5.50 -11.18 -4.53
C ALA A 143 -5.02 -12.36 -5.40
N GLY A 144 -4.84 -13.55 -4.81
CA GLY A 144 -4.36 -14.74 -5.51
C GLY A 144 -2.88 -14.66 -5.93
N ILE A 145 -2.08 -13.81 -5.29
CA ILE A 145 -0.64 -13.66 -5.56
C ILE A 145 0.13 -14.53 -4.57
N LYS A 146 1.07 -15.34 -5.09
CA LYS A 146 1.94 -16.18 -4.25
C LYS A 146 3.00 -15.31 -3.58
N ILE A 147 3.29 -15.58 -2.31
CA ILE A 147 4.44 -15.05 -1.58
C ILE A 147 5.42 -16.19 -1.29
N VAL A 148 6.71 -15.93 -1.47
CA VAL A 148 7.79 -16.81 -1.02
C VAL A 148 8.75 -16.02 -0.13
N ARG A 149 9.27 -16.69 0.89
CA ARG A 149 10.22 -16.09 1.84
C ARG A 149 11.52 -16.85 1.78
N TRP A 150 12.62 -16.11 1.70
CA TRP A 150 13.96 -16.68 1.73
C TRP A 150 14.73 -16.09 2.89
N ARG A 151 15.35 -16.97 3.68
CA ARG A 151 16.40 -16.54 4.59
C ARG A 151 17.67 -16.34 3.77
N LYS A 152 18.56 -15.46 4.25
CA LYS A 152 19.83 -15.17 3.57
C LYS A 152 20.61 -16.44 3.18
N GLN A 153 20.69 -17.42 4.07
CA GLN A 153 21.40 -18.68 3.83
C GLN A 153 20.66 -19.67 2.91
N ASP A 154 19.38 -19.43 2.63
CA ASP A 154 18.48 -20.37 1.94
C ASP A 154 17.98 -19.80 0.59
N VAL A 155 18.69 -18.83 0.01
CA VAL A 155 18.34 -18.27 -1.31
C VAL A 155 18.57 -19.32 -2.42
N PRO A 156 17.53 -19.77 -3.14
CA PRO A 156 17.63 -20.86 -4.12
C PRO A 156 18.60 -20.56 -5.27
N SER A 157 19.04 -21.59 -6.01
CA SER A 157 19.87 -21.42 -7.21
C SER A 157 19.12 -20.68 -8.32
N ALA A 158 19.83 -20.14 -9.32
CA ALA A 158 19.20 -19.45 -10.45
C ALA A 158 18.20 -20.34 -11.19
N GLU A 159 18.53 -21.63 -11.35
CA GLU A 159 17.66 -22.64 -11.98
C GLU A 159 16.40 -22.88 -11.16
N GLN A 160 16.52 -22.97 -9.84
CA GLN A 160 15.39 -23.15 -8.93
C GLN A 160 14.47 -21.94 -8.94
N ILE A 161 15.03 -20.72 -8.96
CA ILE A 161 14.28 -19.47 -9.08
C ILE A 161 13.49 -19.46 -10.39
N LEU A 162 14.15 -19.74 -11.53
CA LEU A 162 13.50 -19.78 -12.83
C LEU A 162 12.39 -20.83 -12.90
N ALA A 163 12.62 -22.03 -12.37
CA ALA A 163 11.62 -23.09 -12.31
C ALA A 163 10.39 -22.68 -11.49
N LEU A 164 10.59 -22.07 -10.32
CA LEU A 164 9.51 -21.54 -9.48
C LEU A 164 8.66 -20.51 -10.24
N VAL A 165 9.29 -19.54 -10.91
CA VAL A 165 8.57 -18.48 -11.62
C VAL A 165 7.81 -19.03 -12.82
N ARG A 166 8.41 -19.95 -13.60
CA ARG A 166 7.75 -20.62 -14.73
C ARG A 166 6.55 -21.44 -14.28
N GLN A 167 6.68 -22.20 -13.19
CA GLN A 167 5.58 -22.96 -12.62
C GLN A 167 4.43 -22.04 -12.19
N GLN A 168 4.74 -20.94 -11.51
CA GLN A 168 3.74 -19.96 -11.09
C GLN A 168 3.03 -19.32 -12.27
N GLN A 169 3.77 -18.94 -13.32
CA GLN A 169 3.18 -18.41 -14.55
C GLN A 169 2.22 -19.41 -15.21
N ALA A 170 2.64 -20.67 -15.36
CA ALA A 170 1.80 -21.70 -15.97
C ALA A 170 0.49 -21.92 -15.19
N MET A 171 0.55 -21.97 -13.85
CA MET A 171 -0.64 -22.08 -13.00
C MET A 171 -1.59 -20.89 -13.17
N LEU A 172 -1.06 -19.67 -13.25
CA LEU A 172 -1.88 -18.47 -13.47
C LEU A 172 -2.53 -18.46 -14.85
N GLN A 173 -1.80 -18.85 -15.91
CA GLN A 173 -2.35 -18.96 -17.26
C GLN A 173 -3.51 -19.96 -17.31
N GLU A 174 -3.36 -21.12 -16.69
CA GLU A 174 -4.41 -22.14 -16.61
C GLU A 174 -5.66 -21.62 -15.87
N ARG A 175 -5.48 -20.94 -14.73
CA ARG A 175 -6.58 -20.32 -13.98
C ARG A 175 -7.33 -19.28 -14.82
N MET A 176 -6.62 -18.48 -15.62
CA MET A 176 -7.24 -17.45 -16.47
C MET A 176 -8.03 -18.07 -17.63
N LYS A 177 -7.50 -19.13 -18.27
CA LYS A 177 -8.22 -19.89 -19.31
C LYS A 177 -9.52 -20.48 -18.80
N ARG A 178 -9.50 -21.12 -17.62
CA ARG A 178 -10.71 -21.70 -17.00
C ARG A 178 -11.78 -20.66 -16.71
N LYS A 179 -11.40 -19.46 -16.24
CA LYS A 179 -12.35 -18.37 -15.99
C LYS A 179 -13.00 -17.85 -17.29
N GLN A 180 -12.23 -17.78 -18.37
CA GLN A 180 -12.75 -17.36 -19.68
C GLN A 180 -13.73 -18.38 -20.28
N GLN A 181 -13.53 -19.68 -20.04
CA GLN A 181 -14.44 -20.73 -20.49
C GLN A 181 -15.73 -20.83 -19.65
N ALA A 182 -15.69 -20.34 -18.41
CA ALA A 182 -16.83 -20.35 -17.50
C ALA A 182 -17.71 -19.09 -17.59
N THR A 183 -17.36 -18.13 -18.45
CA THR A 183 -18.09 -16.87 -18.69
C THR A 183 -18.71 -16.92 -20.08
#